data_AF-A0A918IL22-F1
#
_entry.id   AF-A0A918IL22-F1
#
_cell.length_a   1.000
_cell.length_b   1.000
_cell.length_c   1.000
_cell.angle_alpha   90.00
_cell.angle_beta   90.00
_cell.angle_gamma   90.00
#
_symmetry.space_group_name_H-M   'P 1'
#
loop_
_entity.id
_entity.type
_entity.pdbx_description
1 polymer ?
#
loop_
_entity_poly.entity_id
_entity_poly.type
_entity_poly.pdbx_seq_one_letter_code
_entity_poly.pdbx_strand_id
1 'polypeptide(L)'
;MPRVTIACPVDLRADANQLARCIGLGPDDDQTYGEPVWKDAAGNAYAVASAMVGEGFAGAATSPLSEPACGCDLAAAARAQAKIRVGGAADPAALVAVFSDDARAGLSELGVSQHMQEL
;
A
#
# COMPACT_ATOMS: atom_id res chain seq x y z
N MET A 1 -4.11 -16.32 -8.92
CA MET A 1 -3.75 -15.39 -7.83
C MET A 1 -4.09 -13.99 -8.29
N PRO A 2 -4.88 -13.22 -7.53
CA PRO A 2 -5.18 -11.83 -7.87
C PRO A 2 -3.94 -10.95 -7.64
N ARG A 3 -3.89 -9.82 -8.35
CA ARG A 3 -2.95 -8.73 -8.05
C ARG A 3 -3.62 -7.70 -7.17
N VAL A 4 -2.88 -7.17 -6.21
CA VAL A 4 -3.29 -5.97 -5.46
C VAL A 4 -2.40 -4.80 -5.89
N THR A 5 -3.01 -3.64 -6.12
CA THR A 5 -2.32 -2.37 -6.33
C THR A 5 -2.77 -1.41 -5.25
N ILE A 6 -1.82 -0.84 -4.50
CA ILE A 6 -2.10 -0.07 -3.29
C ILE A 6 -1.51 1.33 -3.44
N ALA A 7 -2.36 2.36 -3.31
CA ALA A 7 -1.91 3.74 -3.16
C ALA A 7 -1.70 4.06 -1.68
N CYS A 8 -0.50 4.54 -1.36
CA CYS A 8 -0.10 4.97 -0.02
C CYS A 8 0.22 6.47 -0.04
N PRO A 9 -0.54 7.30 0.69
CA PRO A 9 -0.26 8.73 0.77
C PRO A 9 1.01 8.99 1.57
N VAL A 10 1.69 10.10 1.24
CA VAL A 10 3.01 10.46 1.81
C VAL A 10 3.04 10.36 3.33
N ASP A 11 2.01 10.88 4.00
CA ASP A 11 1.93 10.96 5.46
C ASP A 11 1.76 9.59 6.14
N LEU A 12 1.29 8.56 5.41
CA LEU A 12 1.12 7.21 5.93
C LEU A 12 2.30 6.28 5.57
N ARG A 13 3.26 6.73 4.77
CA ARG A 13 4.31 5.86 4.20
C ARG A 13 5.12 5.11 5.26
N ALA A 14 5.56 5.80 6.30
CA ALA A 14 6.36 5.19 7.36
C ALA A 14 5.58 4.09 8.10
N ASP A 15 4.34 4.38 8.50
CA ASP A 15 3.47 3.42 9.17
C ASP A 15 3.10 2.25 8.23
N ALA A 16 2.85 2.52 6.95
CA ALA A 16 2.50 1.53 5.95
C ALA A 16 3.65 0.56 5.65
N ASN A 17 4.90 1.03 5.68
CA ASN A 17 6.08 0.18 5.59
C ASN A 17 6.24 -0.73 6.82
N GLN A 18 5.88 -0.25 8.01
CA GLN A 18 5.85 -1.12 9.21
C GLN A 18 4.74 -2.17 9.11
N LEU A 19 3.58 -1.81 8.57
CA LEU A 19 2.53 -2.79 8.27
C LEU A 19 3.01 -3.83 7.24
N ALA A 20 3.63 -3.40 6.14
CA ALA A 20 4.15 -4.30 5.12
C ALA A 20 5.19 -5.27 5.71
N ARG A 21 6.10 -4.79 6.55
CA ARG A 21 7.04 -5.63 7.31
C ARG A 21 6.35 -6.58 8.29
N CYS A 22 5.25 -6.16 8.90
CA CYS A 22 4.49 -6.98 9.84
C CYS A 22 3.79 -8.18 9.17
N ILE A 23 3.25 -7.99 7.96
CA ILE A 23 2.45 -9.00 7.24
C ILE A 23 3.19 -9.61 6.04
N GLY A 24 4.41 -9.14 5.78
CA GLY A 24 5.23 -9.51 4.63
C GLY A 24 6.03 -10.79 4.84
N LEU A 25 7.06 -10.94 4.02
CA LEU A 25 7.93 -12.11 3.97
C LEU A 25 9.24 -11.89 4.75
N GLY A 26 9.66 -10.64 4.99
CA GLY A 26 10.94 -10.35 5.61
C GLY A 26 11.16 -8.88 5.99
N PRO A 27 12.36 -8.56 6.53
CA PRO A 27 12.67 -7.20 6.98
C PRO A 27 12.63 -6.17 5.84
N ASP A 28 12.99 -6.56 4.62
CA ASP A 28 13.02 -5.68 3.44
C ASP A 28 11.64 -5.14 3.04
N ASP A 29 10.55 -5.72 3.55
CA ASP A 29 9.20 -5.23 3.30
C ASP A 29 8.94 -3.85 3.95
N ASP A 30 9.84 -3.36 4.82
CA ASP A 30 9.83 -1.95 5.26
C ASP A 30 10.22 -0.94 4.17
N GLN A 31 10.51 -1.41 2.95
CA GLN A 31 10.74 -0.59 1.77
C GLN A 31 9.65 -0.74 0.70
N THR A 32 8.53 -1.39 1.03
CA THR A 32 7.40 -1.64 0.10
C THR A 32 6.90 -0.36 -0.57
N TYR A 33 6.77 0.72 0.21
CA TYR A 33 6.35 2.03 -0.27
C TYR A 33 7.56 2.96 -0.35
N GLY A 34 8.07 3.12 -1.57
CA GLY A 34 9.20 3.98 -1.90
C GLY A 34 8.81 5.45 -2.17
N GLU A 35 9.44 6.08 -3.16
CA GLU A 35 9.22 7.49 -3.46
C GLU A 35 7.80 7.76 -4.02
N PRO A 36 7.07 8.78 -3.53
CA PRO A 36 5.69 9.05 -3.95
C PRO A 36 5.61 9.76 -5.30
N VAL A 37 6.00 9.06 -6.36
CA VAL A 37 6.07 9.58 -7.74
C VAL A 37 4.73 9.56 -8.49
N TRP A 38 3.68 9.02 -7.85
CA TRP A 38 2.33 8.94 -8.43
C TRP A 38 1.47 10.09 -7.92
N LYS A 39 0.63 10.66 -8.78
CA LYS A 39 -0.30 11.72 -8.40
C LYS A 39 -1.71 11.44 -8.89
N ASP A 40 -2.70 11.83 -8.09
CA ASP A 40 -4.08 11.93 -8.51
C ASP A 40 -4.35 13.24 -9.29
N ALA A 41 -5.57 13.42 -9.79
CA ALA A 41 -5.97 14.62 -10.53
C ALA A 41 -5.96 15.91 -9.67
N ALA A 42 -5.98 15.80 -8.35
CA ALA A 42 -5.87 16.92 -7.41
C ALA A 42 -4.41 17.26 -7.07
N GLY A 43 -3.45 16.46 -7.53
CA GLY A 43 -2.01 16.66 -7.30
C GLY A 43 -1.50 16.06 -5.99
N ASN A 44 -2.32 15.30 -5.25
CA ASN A 44 -1.84 14.58 -4.07
C ASN A 44 -0.85 13.50 -4.49
N ALA A 45 0.24 13.34 -3.74
CA ALA A 45 1.30 12.39 -4.06
C ALA A 45 1.14 11.07 -3.31
N TYR A 46 1.45 9.97 -4.00
CA TYR A 46 1.33 8.61 -3.48
C TYR A 46 2.54 7.77 -3.86
N ALA A 47 3.01 6.96 -2.91
CA ALA A 47 3.78 5.77 -3.23
C ALA A 47 2.80 4.68 -3.67
N VAL A 48 3.16 3.90 -4.69
CA VAL A 48 2.32 2.78 -5.15
C VAL A 48 3.10 1.49 -5.13
N ALA A 49 2.53 0.47 -4.51
CA ALA A 49 3.01 -0.90 -4.55
C ALA A 49 2.03 -1.77 -5.35
N SER A 50 2.53 -2.71 -6.15
CA SER A 50 1.70 -3.67 -6.87
C SER A 50 2.31 -5.05 -6.88
N ALA A 51 1.62 -6.03 -6.31
CA ALA A 51 2.13 -7.38 -6.12
C ALA A 51 1.07 -8.45 -6.36
N MET A 52 1.52 -9.64 -6.74
CA MET A 52 0.67 -10.83 -6.74
C MET A 52 0.49 -11.29 -5.30
N VAL A 53 -0.75 -11.57 -4.91
CA VAL A 53 -1.06 -11.97 -3.54
C VAL A 53 -1.88 -13.26 -3.51
N GLY A 54 -1.79 -14.00 -2.39
CA GLY A 54 -2.64 -15.16 -2.14
C GLY A 54 -4.09 -14.76 -1.88
N GLU A 55 -5.03 -15.69 -2.05
CA GLU A 55 -6.48 -15.44 -1.86
C GLU A 55 -6.84 -14.93 -0.46
N GLY A 56 -6.04 -15.24 0.57
CA GLY A 56 -6.25 -14.80 1.96
C GLY A 56 -5.68 -13.41 2.29
N PHE A 57 -5.03 -12.71 1.35
CA PHE A 57 -4.28 -11.49 1.65
C PHE A 57 -5.13 -10.38 2.27
N ALA A 58 -6.33 -10.12 1.74
CA ALA A 58 -7.22 -9.09 2.29
C ALA A 58 -7.60 -9.38 3.76
N GLY A 59 -7.84 -10.66 4.07
CA GLY A 59 -8.11 -11.09 5.44
C GLY A 59 -6.90 -10.93 6.34
N ALA A 60 -5.72 -11.34 5.89
CA ALA A 60 -4.47 -11.19 6.65
C ALA A 60 -4.14 -9.71 6.94
N ALA A 61 -4.30 -8.84 5.94
CA ALA A 61 -4.01 -7.42 6.05
C ALA A 61 -4.93 -6.68 7.05
N THR A 62 -6.09 -7.25 7.38
CA THR A 62 -7.08 -6.65 8.31
C THR A 62 -7.26 -7.45 9.60
N SER A 63 -6.57 -8.58 9.75
CA SER A 63 -6.61 -9.41 10.96
C SER A 63 -5.75 -8.78 12.07
N PRO A 64 -5.97 -9.14 13.35
CA PRO A 64 -5.12 -8.70 14.44
C PRO A 64 -3.64 -8.97 14.15
N LEU A 65 -2.81 -7.94 14.30
CA LEU A 65 -1.38 -8.01 14.02
C LEU A 65 -0.64 -8.78 15.11
N SER A 66 0.35 -9.57 14.72
CA SER A 66 1.31 -10.22 15.61
C SER A 66 2.73 -9.84 15.21
N GLU A 67 3.61 -9.66 16.19
CA GLU A 67 5.00 -9.31 15.91
C GLU A 67 5.71 -10.42 15.13
N PRO A 68 6.33 -10.11 13.97
CA PRO A 68 7.11 -11.08 13.23
C PRO A 68 8.47 -11.31 13.89
N ALA A 69 9.12 -12.44 13.60
CA ALA A 69 10.46 -12.74 14.12
C ALA A 69 11.53 -11.72 13.66
N CYS A 70 11.32 -11.06 12.53
CA CYS A 70 12.18 -9.98 12.05
C CYS A 70 11.99 -8.65 12.80
N GLY A 71 11.00 -8.56 13.70
CA GLY A 71 10.59 -7.35 14.41
C GLY A 71 9.82 -6.37 13.52
N CYS A 72 8.90 -5.60 14.11
CA CYS A 72 8.25 -4.45 13.48
C CYS A 72 7.74 -3.49 14.57
N ASP A 73 7.48 -2.23 14.21
CA ASP A 73 6.69 -1.35 15.08
C ASP A 73 5.19 -1.71 14.94
N LEU A 74 4.69 -2.52 15.87
CA LEU A 74 3.29 -2.93 15.91
C LEU A 74 2.32 -1.75 16.06
N ALA A 75 2.71 -0.69 16.77
CA ALA A 75 1.85 0.47 16.94
C ALA A 75 1.72 1.26 15.63
N ALA A 76 2.81 1.42 14.89
CA ALA A 76 2.81 1.99 13.54
C ALA A 76 2.03 1.14 12.55
N ALA A 77 2.28 -0.18 12.55
CA ALA A 77 1.55 -1.12 11.70
C ALA A 77 0.04 -1.07 11.97
N ALA A 78 -0.38 -0.99 13.24
CA ALA A 78 -1.80 -0.87 13.62
C ALA A 78 -2.43 0.44 13.15
N ARG A 79 -1.70 1.58 13.23
CA ARG A 79 -2.18 2.87 12.69
C ARG A 79 -2.40 2.77 11.18
N ALA A 80 -1.48 2.17 10.43
CA ALA A 80 -1.63 1.93 9.00
C ALA A 80 -2.78 0.97 8.69
N GLN A 81 -2.91 -0.15 9.41
CA GLN A 81 -3.98 -1.12 9.22
C GLN A 81 -5.36 -0.48 9.36
N ALA A 82 -5.54 0.40 10.35
CA ALA A 82 -6.78 1.14 10.56
C ALA A 82 -7.14 2.11 9.41
N LYS A 83 -6.21 2.36 8.48
CA LYS A 83 -6.39 3.23 7.31
C LYS A 83 -6.60 2.44 6.01
N ILE A 84 -6.63 1.11 6.05
CA ILE A 84 -6.88 0.30 4.84
C ILE A 84 -8.31 0.53 4.34
N ARG A 85 -8.43 0.80 3.05
CA ARG A 85 -9.69 0.81 2.31
C ARG A 85 -9.56 -0.05 1.06
N VAL A 86 -10.53 -0.92 0.82
CA VAL A 86 -10.56 -1.77 -0.38
C VAL A 86 -11.45 -1.14 -1.45
N GLY A 87 -10.92 -0.99 -2.66
CA GLY A 87 -11.60 -0.49 -3.84
C GLY A 87 -11.70 1.04 -3.93
N GLY A 88 -11.87 1.53 -5.16
CA GLY A 88 -12.10 2.93 -5.49
C GLY A 88 -10.82 3.77 -5.65
N ALA A 89 -11.01 5.09 -5.79
CA ALA A 89 -9.93 6.04 -6.02
C ALA A 89 -8.99 6.20 -4.80
N ALA A 90 -7.74 6.56 -5.08
CA ALA A 90 -6.76 6.95 -4.07
C ALA A 90 -7.28 8.11 -3.21
N ASP A 91 -6.82 8.15 -1.96
CA ASP A 91 -7.30 9.08 -0.94
C ASP A 91 -6.14 9.49 -0.03
N PRO A 92 -5.90 10.79 0.18
CA PRO A 92 -4.79 11.27 1.00
C PRO A 92 -4.86 10.83 2.46
N ALA A 93 -6.01 10.32 2.93
CA ALA A 93 -6.22 9.86 4.30
C ALA A 93 -6.22 8.34 4.47
N ALA A 94 -6.04 7.54 3.41
CA ALA A 94 -6.21 6.09 3.44
C ALA A 94 -5.19 5.31 2.60
N LEU A 95 -4.93 4.06 2.99
CA LEU A 95 -4.22 3.07 2.16
C LEU A 95 -5.25 2.37 1.27
N VAL A 96 -5.37 2.80 0.02
CA VAL A 96 -6.41 2.29 -0.89
C VAL A 96 -5.87 1.13 -1.70
N ALA A 97 -6.44 -0.06 -1.53
CA ALA A 97 -6.06 -1.29 -2.20
C ALA A 97 -7.11 -1.70 -3.25
N VAL A 98 -6.68 -1.85 -4.50
CA VAL A 98 -7.52 -2.34 -5.61
C VAL A 98 -7.03 -3.72 -6.02
N PHE A 99 -7.96 -4.67 -6.13
CA PHE A 99 -7.71 -6.01 -6.66
C PHE A 99 -8.09 -6.05 -8.14
N SER A 100 -7.15 -6.39 -9.00
CA SER A 100 -7.33 -6.38 -10.46
C SER A 100 -6.52 -7.48 -11.14
N ASP A 101 -6.76 -7.69 -12.43
CA ASP A 101 -6.01 -8.67 -13.24
C ASP A 101 -4.59 -8.18 -13.55
N ASP A 102 -4.40 -6.87 -13.71
CA ASP A 102 -3.10 -6.25 -13.97
C ASP A 102 -2.92 -4.90 -13.23
N ALA A 103 -1.67 -4.45 -13.14
CA ALA A 103 -1.30 -3.24 -12.40
C ALA A 103 -1.86 -1.95 -13.03
N ARG A 104 -2.01 -1.91 -14.36
CA ARG A 104 -2.51 -0.73 -15.07
C ARG A 104 -3.99 -0.52 -14.80
N ALA A 105 -4.77 -1.59 -14.77
CA ALA A 105 -6.16 -1.54 -14.33
C ALA A 105 -6.28 -1.00 -12.90
N GLY A 106 -5.44 -1.50 -11.98
CA GLY A 106 -5.41 -1.03 -10.59
C GLY A 106 -5.05 0.46 -10.47
N LEU A 107 -4.02 0.92 -11.19
CA LEU A 107 -3.63 2.33 -11.25
C LEU A 107 -4.76 3.22 -11.81
N SER A 108 -5.45 2.73 -12.84
CA SER A 108 -6.58 3.43 -13.45
C SER A 108 -7.75 3.58 -12.47
N GLU A 109 -8.08 2.55 -11.70
CA GLU A 109 -9.14 2.61 -10.69
C GLU A 109 -8.76 3.53 -9.52
N LEU A 110 -7.49 3.47 -9.09
CA LEU A 110 -6.94 4.39 -8.10
C LEU A 110 -6.93 5.85 -8.58
N GLY A 111 -7.03 6.10 -9.89
CA GLY A 111 -7.03 7.44 -10.47
C GLY A 111 -5.69 8.14 -10.35
N VAL A 112 -4.58 7.39 -10.32
CA VAL A 112 -3.23 7.93 -10.18
C VAL A 112 -2.40 7.70 -11.44
N SER A 113 -1.47 8.61 -11.70
CA SER A 113 -0.52 8.53 -12.82
C SER A 113 0.87 8.93 -12.38
N GLN A 114 1.89 8.33 -13.01
CA GLN A 114 3.28 8.63 -12.69
C GLN A 114 3.66 9.94 -13.36
N HIS A 115 4.07 10.93 -12.57
CA HIS A 115 4.69 12.11 -13.13
C HIS A 115 6.19 11.82 -13.27
N MET A 116 6.64 11.48 -14.49
CA MET A 116 8.06 11.58 -14.79
C MET A 116 8.43 13.06 -14.74
N GLN A 117 9.30 13.44 -13.80
CA GLN A 117 10.05 14.68 -13.98
C GLN A 117 11.07 14.40 -15.08
N GLU A 118 10.95 15.10 -16.21
CA GLU A 118 12.04 15.20 -17.17
C GLU A 118 13.25 15.78 -16.41
N LEU A 119 14.32 14.99 -16.34
CA LEU A 119 15.64 15.43 -15.88
C LEU A 119 16.33 16.25 -16.96
#